data_AF-A0A835YJK4-F1
#
_entry.id   AF-A0A835YJK4-F1
#
_cell.length_a   1.000
_cell.length_b   1.000
_cell.length_c   1.000
_cell.angle_alpha   90.00
_cell.angle_beta   90.00
_cell.angle_gamma   90.00
#
_symmetry.space_group_name_H-M   'P 1'
#
loop_
_entity.id
_entity.type
_entity.pdbx_description
1 polymer ?
#
loop_
_entity_poly.entity_id
_entity_poly.type
_entity_poly.pdbx_seq_one_letter_code
_entity_poly.pdbx_strand_id
1 'polypeptide(L)'
;MTKRIMTPPPPPPLLRYEPSAWEQEWIEHVSEWSDPGTGGALCDRMREAHARVAAWDEGVATSQKSGCGALDSRLRDDAVFSRFVYRNTCTDEEASMAIEPLAGLTRHPRALCFPGEDKLIDRGYLVLGRTSPKCATRVAEPAALSMAVPDQRVLLFDLGASKYTSGGGGASQQWFVDTLKLHGVTKLEYWGWEAHGEDPIKVWAELPGDLKPYYHWINIPAHPDPDSSDNPWNFIRSVAKPTDHVFVKLDIDNSPIEFQFMQQLQADPELQLLIDEMFFEHHVNVELMYRYWHTQREAQRLSDTYAMVGGLRRKGMRFHSWP
;
A
#
# COMPACT_ATOMS: atom_id res chain seq x y z
N MET A 1 -10.16 35.00 23.83
CA MET A 1 -9.65 34.74 22.47
C MET A 1 -10.28 33.45 21.96
N THR A 2 -11.27 33.54 21.08
CA THR A 2 -11.93 32.37 20.49
C THR A 2 -11.02 31.84 19.38
N LYS A 3 -10.33 30.72 19.59
CA LYS A 3 -9.63 30.01 18.50
C LYS A 3 -10.70 29.63 17.47
N ARG A 4 -10.72 30.28 16.31
CA ARG A 4 -11.45 29.76 15.15
C ARG A 4 -10.82 28.42 14.82
N ILE A 5 -11.56 27.34 15.06
CA ILE A 5 -11.23 26.03 14.52
C ILE A 5 -11.50 26.15 13.02
N MET A 6 -10.45 26.36 12.24
CA MET A 6 -10.57 26.23 10.79
C MET A 6 -10.79 24.76 10.50
N THR A 7 -11.93 24.41 9.91
CA THR A 7 -12.13 23.09 9.34
C THR A 7 -11.05 22.86 8.29
N PRO A 8 -10.35 21.71 8.32
CA PRO A 8 -9.34 21.41 7.32
C PRO A 8 -9.97 21.44 5.92
N PRO A 9 -9.24 21.90 4.90
CA PRO A 9 -9.73 21.89 3.53
C PRO A 9 -10.02 20.44 3.09
N PRO A 10 -11.01 20.23 2.22
CA PRO A 10 -11.25 18.91 1.64
C PRO A 10 -10.02 18.44 0.85
N PRO A 11 -9.80 17.12 0.72
CA PRO A 11 -8.72 16.60 -0.10
C PRO A 11 -8.84 17.10 -1.55
N PRO A 12 -7.72 17.31 -2.25
CA PRO A 12 -7.75 17.75 -3.63
C PRO A 12 -8.46 16.69 -4.49
N PRO A 13 -9.38 17.08 -5.38
CA PRO A 13 -10.13 16.11 -6.16
C PRO A 13 -9.20 15.39 -7.15
N LEU A 14 -9.27 14.06 -7.14
CA LEU A 14 -8.62 13.23 -8.14
C LEU A 14 -9.21 13.54 -9.52
N LEU A 15 -8.34 13.81 -10.49
CA LEU A 15 -8.72 13.94 -11.89
C LEU A 15 -8.65 12.59 -12.59
N ARG A 16 -7.53 11.86 -12.40
CA ARG A 16 -7.29 10.56 -13.05
C ARG A 16 -6.10 9.82 -12.45
N TYR A 17 -6.07 8.52 -12.71
CA TYR A 17 -4.88 7.68 -12.61
C TYR A 17 -4.27 7.49 -14.00
N GLU A 18 -2.95 7.63 -14.12
CA GLU A 18 -2.22 7.37 -15.35
C GLU A 18 -1.20 6.24 -15.11
N PRO A 19 -1.43 5.03 -15.65
CA PRO A 19 -0.42 3.97 -15.61
C PRO A 19 0.78 4.37 -16.47
N SER A 20 1.99 4.05 -16.02
CA SER A 20 3.22 4.24 -16.82
C SER A 20 3.18 3.40 -18.10
N ALA A 21 4.03 3.74 -19.07
CA ALA A 21 4.15 2.93 -20.29
C ALA A 21 4.49 1.47 -19.97
N TRP A 22 5.32 1.23 -18.94
CA TRP A 22 5.66 -0.12 -18.53
C TRP A 22 4.50 -0.84 -17.83
N GLU A 23 3.73 -0.16 -16.98
CA GLU A 23 2.52 -0.75 -16.38
C GLU A 23 1.48 -1.11 -17.45
N GLN A 24 1.29 -0.26 -18.47
CA GLN A 24 0.38 -0.56 -19.59
C GLN A 24 0.79 -1.83 -20.34
N GLU A 25 2.09 -1.99 -20.62
CA GLU A 25 2.65 -3.18 -21.24
C GLU A 25 2.32 -4.45 -20.41
N TRP A 26 2.48 -4.39 -19.09
CA TRP A 26 2.10 -5.50 -18.22
C TRP A 26 0.59 -5.74 -18.20
N ILE A 27 -0.24 -4.70 -18.12
CA ILE A 27 -1.70 -4.86 -18.15
C ILE A 27 -2.15 -5.60 -19.42
N GLU A 28 -1.55 -5.27 -20.56
CA GLU A 28 -1.88 -5.88 -21.85
C GLU A 28 -1.46 -7.36 -21.95
N HIS A 29 -0.34 -7.74 -21.33
CA HIS A 29 0.30 -9.03 -21.58
C HIS A 29 0.43 -9.96 -20.36
N VAL A 30 0.10 -9.52 -19.14
CA VAL A 30 0.33 -10.30 -17.91
C VAL A 30 -0.36 -11.67 -17.95
N SER A 31 -1.54 -11.78 -18.58
CA SER A 31 -2.25 -13.06 -18.71
C SER A 31 -1.44 -14.08 -19.52
N GLU A 32 -0.72 -13.64 -20.55
CA GLU A 32 0.15 -14.49 -21.37
C GLU A 32 1.44 -14.82 -20.61
N TRP A 33 2.08 -13.81 -20.02
CA TRP A 33 3.41 -13.98 -19.42
C TRP A 33 3.39 -14.76 -18.10
N SER A 34 2.25 -14.79 -17.40
CA SER A 34 2.08 -15.48 -16.13
C SER A 34 1.40 -16.86 -16.24
N ASP A 35 0.98 -17.28 -17.44
CA ASP A 35 0.29 -18.55 -17.62
C ASP A 35 1.22 -19.73 -17.27
N PRO A 36 0.77 -20.68 -16.41
CA PRO A 36 1.57 -21.85 -16.07
C PRO A 36 1.97 -22.65 -17.31
N GLY A 37 3.26 -23.00 -17.42
CA GLY A 37 3.79 -23.76 -18.57
C GLY A 37 4.37 -22.90 -19.70
N THR A 38 4.35 -21.58 -19.60
CA THR A 38 5.01 -20.67 -20.55
C THR A 38 6.54 -20.61 -20.39
N GLY A 39 7.13 -21.43 -19.52
CA GLY A 39 8.58 -21.65 -19.47
C GLY A 39 9.40 -20.49 -18.91
N GLY A 40 8.79 -19.62 -18.09
CA GLY A 40 9.51 -18.50 -17.44
C GLY A 40 9.38 -17.16 -18.16
N ALA A 41 8.43 -17.01 -19.09
CA ALA A 41 8.17 -15.78 -19.83
C ALA A 41 8.08 -14.54 -18.94
N LEU A 42 7.40 -14.62 -17.78
CA LEU A 42 7.37 -13.54 -16.78
C LEU A 42 8.77 -13.04 -16.42
N CYS A 43 9.68 -13.97 -16.12
CA CYS A 43 11.04 -13.62 -15.72
C CYS A 43 11.92 -13.17 -16.87
N ASP A 44 11.70 -13.68 -18.08
CA ASP A 44 12.37 -13.15 -19.27
C ASP A 44 12.01 -11.68 -19.47
N ARG A 45 10.73 -11.32 -19.36
CA ARG A 45 10.29 -9.92 -19.47
C ARG A 45 10.86 -9.01 -18.39
N MET A 46 10.89 -9.47 -17.14
CA MET A 46 11.53 -8.72 -16.06
C MET A 46 13.03 -8.49 -16.32
N ARG A 47 13.75 -9.51 -16.81
CA ARG A 47 15.18 -9.40 -17.12
C ARG A 47 15.46 -8.53 -18.35
N GLU A 48 14.64 -8.63 -19.39
CA GLU A 48 14.73 -7.74 -20.57
C GLU A 48 14.55 -6.27 -20.14
N ALA A 49 13.65 -6.00 -19.20
CA ALA A 49 13.39 -4.69 -18.62
C ALA A 49 14.39 -4.23 -17.53
N HIS A 50 15.61 -4.78 -17.47
CA HIS A 50 16.60 -4.48 -16.42
C HIS A 50 16.86 -2.97 -16.19
N ALA A 51 16.85 -2.15 -17.24
CA ALA A 51 17.02 -0.70 -17.11
C ALA A 51 15.85 -0.03 -16.36
N ARG A 52 14.61 -0.49 -16.61
CA ARG A 52 13.41 -0.01 -15.91
C ARG A 52 13.41 -0.49 -14.45
N VAL A 53 13.86 -1.72 -14.20
CA VAL A 53 14.07 -2.24 -12.84
C VAL A 53 15.06 -1.38 -12.07
N ALA A 54 16.20 -1.02 -12.67
CA ALA A 54 17.19 -0.16 -12.04
C ALA A 54 16.64 1.26 -11.75
N ALA A 55 15.89 1.84 -12.70
CA ALA A 55 15.24 3.14 -12.51
C ALA A 55 14.18 3.10 -11.39
N TRP A 56 13.43 1.99 -11.27
CA TRP A 56 12.50 1.79 -10.16
C TRP A 56 13.24 1.76 -8.82
N ASP A 57 14.28 0.92 -8.69
CA ASP A 57 15.08 0.82 -7.46
C ASP A 57 15.66 2.18 -7.05
N GLU A 58 16.25 2.92 -7.99
CA GLU A 58 16.86 4.23 -7.74
C GLU A 58 15.83 5.28 -7.31
N GLY A 59 14.66 5.29 -7.99
CA GLY A 59 13.57 6.19 -7.66
C GLY A 59 13.08 5.96 -6.22
N VAL A 60 12.77 4.72 -5.85
CA VAL A 60 12.25 4.41 -4.52
C VAL A 60 13.30 4.67 -3.45
N ALA A 61 14.55 4.25 -3.66
CA ALA A 61 15.64 4.50 -2.71
C ALA A 61 15.82 6.00 -2.44
N THR A 62 15.64 6.84 -3.46
CA THR A 62 15.72 8.30 -3.28
C THR A 62 14.51 8.86 -2.57
N SER A 63 13.31 8.38 -2.89
CA SER A 63 12.08 8.76 -2.19
C SER A 63 12.17 8.45 -0.69
N GLN A 64 12.63 7.25 -0.33
CA GLN A 64 12.79 6.84 1.06
C GLN A 64 13.83 7.70 1.80
N LYS A 65 14.98 7.99 1.16
CA LYS A 65 16.01 8.87 1.76
C LYS A 65 15.51 10.30 2.01
N SER A 66 14.55 10.78 1.23
CA SER A 66 13.98 12.12 1.42
C SER A 66 13.09 12.21 2.67
N GLY A 67 12.58 11.08 3.17
CA GLY A 67 11.60 11.02 4.25
C GLY A 67 10.26 11.65 3.87
N CYS A 68 9.95 11.75 2.58
CA CYS A 68 8.73 12.40 2.09
C CYS A 68 7.69 11.47 1.50
N GLY A 69 8.02 10.18 1.29
CA GLY A 69 7.17 9.19 0.62
C GLY A 69 6.95 9.45 -0.88
N ALA A 70 6.94 10.71 -1.31
CA ALA A 70 6.84 11.06 -2.72
C ALA A 70 8.20 10.93 -3.45
N LEU A 71 8.14 10.54 -4.72
CA LEU A 71 9.28 10.61 -5.64
C LEU A 71 9.63 12.07 -5.94
N ASP A 72 10.93 12.38 -6.01
CA ASP A 72 11.43 13.66 -6.51
C ASP A 72 11.03 13.79 -7.98
N SER A 73 10.41 14.91 -8.36
CA SER A 73 9.95 15.14 -9.73
C SER A 73 11.07 15.05 -10.77
N ARG A 74 12.33 15.25 -10.38
CA ARG A 74 13.52 15.11 -11.25
C ARG A 74 13.96 13.67 -11.48
N LEU A 75 13.56 12.75 -10.62
CA LEU A 75 13.91 11.32 -10.68
C LEU A 75 12.73 10.46 -11.11
N ARG A 76 11.64 11.12 -11.48
CA ARG A 76 10.43 10.48 -11.94
C ARG A 76 10.58 10.16 -13.43
N ASP A 77 10.99 8.92 -13.70
CA ASP A 77 10.85 8.36 -15.03
C ASP A 77 9.38 7.99 -15.26
N ASP A 78 8.66 8.82 -16.01
CA ASP A 78 7.25 8.60 -16.39
C ASP A 78 7.06 7.34 -17.26
N ALA A 79 8.14 6.76 -17.82
CA ALA A 79 8.07 5.46 -18.48
C ALA A 79 8.01 4.30 -17.48
N VAL A 80 8.44 4.51 -16.23
CA VAL A 80 8.52 3.49 -15.18
C VAL A 80 7.42 3.68 -14.14
N PHE A 81 7.29 4.87 -13.56
CA PHE A 81 6.37 5.12 -12.45
C PHE A 81 4.99 5.58 -12.92
N SER A 82 3.95 4.94 -12.38
CA SER A 82 2.56 5.37 -12.57
C SER A 82 2.26 6.59 -11.70
N ARG A 83 1.14 7.28 -11.96
CA ARG A 83 0.80 8.50 -11.22
C ARG A 83 -0.70 8.67 -10.97
N PHE A 84 -0.99 9.34 -9.87
CA PHE A 84 -2.29 9.97 -9.63
C PHE A 84 -2.18 11.44 -9.98
N VAL A 85 -3.17 11.98 -10.69
CA VAL A 85 -3.26 13.39 -11.06
C VAL A 85 -4.45 13.99 -10.33
N TYR A 86 -4.21 15.08 -9.63
CA TYR A 86 -5.20 15.82 -8.85
C TYR A 86 -5.29 17.25 -9.35
N ARG A 87 -6.43 17.89 -9.08
CA ARG A 87 -6.56 19.34 -9.25
C ARG A 87 -6.16 20.04 -7.96
N ASN A 88 -5.22 20.95 -8.07
CA ASN A 88 -4.88 21.88 -7.00
C ASN A 88 -6.06 22.83 -6.78
N THR A 89 -6.71 22.77 -5.62
CA THR A 89 -7.87 23.64 -5.31
C THR A 89 -7.51 25.11 -5.09
N CYS A 90 -6.22 25.43 -4.86
CA CYS A 90 -5.73 26.79 -4.68
C CYS A 90 -5.32 27.47 -5.99
N THR A 91 -4.70 26.75 -6.93
CA THR A 91 -4.20 27.31 -8.20
C THR A 91 -5.00 26.87 -9.43
N ASP A 92 -5.89 25.89 -9.29
CA ASP A 92 -6.60 25.18 -10.37
C ASP A 92 -5.69 24.41 -11.34
N GLU A 93 -4.38 24.33 -11.05
CA GLU A 93 -3.42 23.57 -11.85
C GLU A 93 -3.49 22.07 -11.54
N GLU A 94 -3.06 21.25 -12.50
CA GLU A 94 -2.85 19.82 -12.25
C GLU A 94 -1.57 19.62 -11.45
N ALA A 95 -1.64 18.68 -10.51
CA ALA A 95 -0.50 18.26 -9.74
C ALA A 95 -0.54 16.73 -9.62
N SER A 96 0.62 16.07 -9.56
CA SER A 96 0.65 14.60 -9.60
C SER A 96 1.52 13.96 -8.53
N MET A 97 1.07 12.79 -8.05
CA MET A 97 1.80 11.95 -7.10
C MET A 97 2.11 10.61 -7.75
N ALA A 98 3.39 10.28 -7.81
CA ALA A 98 3.84 9.01 -8.36
C ALA A 98 3.52 7.84 -7.42
N ILE A 99 3.46 6.64 -7.99
CA ILE A 99 3.32 5.35 -7.31
C ILE A 99 4.13 4.32 -8.10
N GLU A 100 4.59 3.27 -7.44
CA GLU A 100 5.25 2.16 -8.14
C GLU A 100 4.33 1.51 -9.18
N PRO A 101 4.86 1.08 -10.33
CA PRO A 101 4.06 0.44 -11.36
C PRO A 101 3.55 -0.93 -10.92
N LEU A 102 2.42 -1.36 -11.49
CA LEU A 102 2.10 -2.78 -11.53
C LEU A 102 3.00 -3.43 -12.60
N ALA A 103 3.99 -4.20 -12.14
CA ALA A 103 4.93 -4.91 -13.00
C ALA A 103 5.37 -6.23 -12.35
N GLY A 104 5.71 -7.22 -13.18
CA GLY A 104 6.16 -8.53 -12.74
C GLY A 104 5.14 -9.24 -11.85
N LEU A 105 5.63 -9.84 -10.76
CA LEU A 105 4.83 -10.50 -9.74
C LEU A 105 4.06 -9.53 -8.82
N THR A 106 4.03 -8.23 -9.14
CA THR A 106 3.55 -7.16 -8.24
C THR A 106 4.26 -7.20 -6.89
N ARG A 107 5.55 -7.51 -6.90
CA ARG A 107 6.45 -7.49 -5.75
C ARG A 107 7.64 -6.60 -6.06
N HIS A 108 8.68 -6.64 -5.24
CA HIS A 108 9.95 -6.01 -5.58
C HIS A 108 10.36 -6.44 -7.00
N PRO A 109 10.82 -5.53 -7.88
CA PRO A 109 11.15 -5.85 -9.27
C PRO A 109 12.27 -6.89 -9.45
N ARG A 110 12.94 -7.27 -8.36
CA ARG A 110 14.00 -8.28 -8.32
C ARG A 110 13.58 -9.60 -7.67
N ALA A 111 12.32 -9.71 -7.24
CA ALA A 111 11.78 -10.93 -6.65
C ALA A 111 11.83 -12.08 -7.67
N LEU A 112 12.49 -13.18 -7.30
CA LEU A 112 12.57 -14.47 -8.01
C LEU A 112 13.21 -14.51 -9.41
N CYS A 113 13.15 -13.44 -10.20
CA CYS A 113 13.59 -13.46 -11.61
C CYS A 113 15.07 -13.13 -11.83
N PHE A 114 15.79 -12.72 -10.77
CA PHE A 114 17.18 -12.29 -10.78
C PHE A 114 18.00 -13.19 -9.82
N PRO A 115 18.72 -14.19 -10.35
CA PRO A 115 19.50 -15.12 -9.51
C PRO A 115 20.52 -14.39 -8.62
N GLY A 116 20.51 -14.68 -7.32
CA GLY A 116 21.42 -14.07 -6.34
C GLY A 116 20.94 -12.72 -5.76
N GLU A 117 19.81 -12.20 -6.23
CA GLU A 117 19.26 -10.90 -5.81
C GLU A 117 17.80 -11.03 -5.35
N ASP A 118 17.41 -12.19 -4.85
CA ASP A 118 16.01 -12.45 -4.50
C ASP A 118 15.55 -11.54 -3.36
N LYS A 119 14.58 -10.70 -3.69
CA LYS A 119 13.99 -9.68 -2.83
C LYS A 119 12.50 -9.94 -2.59
N LEU A 120 12.12 -11.22 -2.54
CA LEU A 120 10.72 -11.65 -2.47
C LEU A 120 9.87 -10.95 -1.40
N ILE A 121 10.43 -10.76 -0.20
CA ILE A 121 9.78 -10.14 0.97
C ILE A 121 10.26 -8.69 1.23
N ASP A 122 11.08 -8.14 0.33
CA ASP A 122 11.63 -6.79 0.46
C ASP A 122 10.52 -5.78 0.13
N ARG A 123 10.31 -4.81 1.01
CA ARG A 123 9.27 -3.76 0.89
C ARG A 123 9.83 -2.45 0.32
N GLY A 124 11.12 -2.42 -0.01
CA GLY A 124 11.90 -1.30 -0.49
C GLY A 124 11.56 -0.83 -1.91
N TYR A 125 10.49 -1.35 -2.50
CA TYR A 125 9.98 -0.96 -3.82
C TYR A 125 8.67 -0.14 -3.74
N LEU A 126 8.04 -0.08 -2.55
CA LEU A 126 6.77 0.61 -2.33
C LEU A 126 6.97 2.12 -2.24
N VAL A 127 6.13 2.88 -2.94
CA VAL A 127 6.13 4.34 -2.95
C VAL A 127 4.90 4.85 -2.20
N LEU A 128 5.05 5.15 -0.91
CA LEU A 128 3.93 5.66 -0.11
C LEU A 128 3.55 7.09 -0.48
N GLY A 129 2.31 7.47 -0.23
CA GLY A 129 1.83 8.83 -0.33
C GLY A 129 2.50 9.77 0.66
N ARG A 130 2.26 11.07 0.48
CA ARG A 130 2.81 12.11 1.35
C ARG A 130 2.07 12.14 2.69
N THR A 131 2.68 11.62 3.74
CA THR A 131 2.18 11.75 5.12
C THR A 131 2.86 12.85 5.93
N SER A 132 3.91 13.48 5.40
CA SER A 132 4.68 14.50 6.13
C SER A 132 4.34 15.95 5.76
N PRO A 133 4.03 16.82 6.72
CA PRO A 133 3.97 18.27 6.50
C PRO A 133 5.33 18.86 6.14
N LYS A 134 6.44 18.21 6.56
CA LYS A 134 7.82 18.65 6.29
C LYS A 134 8.14 18.72 4.79
N CYS A 135 7.36 18.04 3.97
CA CYS A 135 7.59 17.88 2.54
C CYS A 135 6.83 18.91 1.69
N ALA A 136 5.90 19.66 2.29
CA ALA A 136 5.19 20.75 1.62
C ALA A 136 6.07 21.98 1.35
N THR A 137 7.24 22.10 2.01
CA THR A 137 8.08 23.31 1.97
C THR A 137 9.36 23.18 1.14
N ARG A 138 9.75 21.96 0.73
CA ARG A 138 11.07 21.70 0.12
C ARG A 138 11.05 21.55 -1.40
N VAL A 139 9.90 21.33 -2.01
CA VAL A 139 9.78 21.20 -3.46
C VAL A 139 8.92 22.37 -3.93
N ALA A 140 9.25 22.98 -5.08
CA ALA A 140 8.43 23.97 -5.77
C ALA A 140 7.14 23.34 -6.37
N GLU A 141 6.52 22.46 -5.58
CA GLU A 141 5.29 21.76 -5.85
C GLU A 141 4.21 22.46 -5.01
N PRO A 142 3.03 22.69 -5.58
CA PRO A 142 1.99 23.40 -4.86
C PRO A 142 1.65 22.71 -3.54
N ALA A 143 1.58 23.49 -2.45
CA ALA A 143 1.16 23.05 -1.13
C ALA A 143 -0.18 22.30 -1.10
N ALA A 144 -0.97 22.39 -2.17
CA ALA A 144 -2.27 21.75 -2.34
C ALA A 144 -2.22 20.22 -2.55
N LEU A 145 -1.06 19.63 -2.85
CA LEU A 145 -0.89 18.17 -2.83
C LEU A 145 -0.41 17.62 -1.49
N SER A 146 -0.14 18.48 -0.50
CA SER A 146 0.20 18.01 0.83
C SER A 146 -1.06 17.40 1.45
N MET A 147 -1.22 16.09 1.31
CA MET A 147 -2.22 15.34 2.08
C MET A 147 -1.98 15.50 3.58
N ALA A 148 -0.73 15.76 3.97
CA ALA A 148 -0.37 16.08 5.34
C ALA A 148 -0.92 17.46 5.74
N VAL A 149 -2.10 17.42 6.38
CA VAL A 149 -2.67 18.57 7.09
C VAL A 149 -2.06 18.61 8.50
N PRO A 150 -1.65 19.78 9.01
CA PRO A 150 -1.26 19.91 10.41
C PRO A 150 -2.34 19.31 11.32
N ASP A 151 -1.93 18.45 12.26
CA ASP A 151 -2.82 17.73 13.19
C ASP A 151 -3.77 16.69 12.56
N GLN A 152 -3.54 16.28 11.31
CA GLN A 152 -4.24 15.12 10.72
C GLN A 152 -3.95 13.85 11.52
N ARG A 153 -5.00 13.07 11.83
CA ARG A 153 -4.83 11.74 12.42
C ARG A 153 -4.34 10.78 11.34
N VAL A 154 -3.35 9.97 11.69
CA VAL A 154 -2.89 8.87 10.84
C VAL A 154 -3.31 7.58 11.50
N LEU A 155 -4.11 6.78 10.79
CA LEU A 155 -4.65 5.51 11.26
C LEU A 155 -4.05 4.38 10.41
N LEU A 156 -3.63 3.29 11.06
CA LEU A 156 -3.24 2.06 10.39
C LEU A 156 -4.09 0.90 10.91
N PHE A 157 -4.79 0.23 10.00
CA PHE A 157 -5.54 -0.99 10.25
C PHE A 157 -4.76 -2.17 9.65
N ASP A 158 -4.15 -3.01 10.48
CA ASP A 158 -3.40 -4.20 10.07
C ASP A 158 -4.25 -5.45 10.32
N LEU A 159 -4.85 -5.97 9.25
CA LEU A 159 -5.63 -7.20 9.27
C LEU A 159 -4.64 -8.35 9.07
N GLY A 160 -4.44 -9.16 10.12
CA GLY A 160 -3.41 -10.19 10.19
C GLY A 160 -2.08 -9.62 10.70
N ALA A 161 -2.20 -8.89 11.80
CA ALA A 161 -1.09 -8.24 12.47
C ALA A 161 -0.21 -9.28 13.17
N SER A 162 1.09 -9.28 12.84
CA SER A 162 2.10 -10.10 13.53
C SER A 162 2.56 -9.46 14.84
N LYS A 163 3.62 -9.96 15.50
CA LYS A 163 4.24 -9.28 16.64
C LYS A 163 5.05 -8.06 16.16
N TYR A 164 5.33 -7.13 17.07
CA TYR A 164 6.00 -5.89 16.69
C TYR A 164 7.35 -6.14 15.99
N THR A 165 8.19 -7.03 16.56
CA THR A 165 9.53 -7.32 16.04
C THR A 165 9.65 -8.65 15.27
N SER A 166 8.55 -9.37 15.04
CA SER A 166 8.61 -10.70 14.40
C SER A 166 7.30 -11.12 13.74
N GLY A 167 7.40 -11.96 12.70
CA GLY A 167 6.26 -12.49 11.94
C GLY A 167 6.73 -13.41 10.81
N GLY A 168 5.80 -14.17 10.20
CA GLY A 168 6.10 -15.12 9.12
C GLY A 168 6.79 -14.49 7.90
N GLY A 169 6.37 -13.27 7.53
CA GLY A 169 6.99 -12.42 6.50
C GLY A 169 7.97 -11.37 7.03
N GLY A 170 8.39 -11.49 8.29
CA GLY A 170 9.17 -10.47 9.01
C GLY A 170 8.31 -9.52 9.86
N ALA A 171 8.95 -8.51 10.45
CA ALA A 171 8.34 -7.58 11.39
C ALA A 171 7.49 -6.50 10.68
N SER A 172 6.30 -6.87 10.19
CA SER A 172 5.41 -5.98 9.42
C SER A 172 5.06 -4.70 10.19
N GLN A 173 4.71 -4.84 11.47
CA GLN A 173 4.33 -3.69 12.29
C GLN A 173 5.48 -2.70 12.45
N GLN A 174 6.67 -3.20 12.78
CA GLN A 174 7.86 -2.36 12.90
C GLN A 174 8.15 -1.64 11.59
N TRP A 175 8.04 -2.31 10.44
CA TRP A 175 8.24 -1.68 9.15
C TRP A 175 7.30 -0.49 8.93
N PHE A 176 6.00 -0.65 9.20
CA PHE A 176 5.04 0.47 9.08
C PHE A 176 5.39 1.61 10.02
N VAL A 177 5.63 1.31 11.30
CA VAL A 177 5.92 2.33 12.32
C VAL A 177 7.19 3.10 11.98
N ASP A 178 8.26 2.40 11.61
CA ASP A 178 9.54 3.02 11.26
C ASP A 178 9.44 3.83 9.96
N THR A 179 8.73 3.31 8.95
CA THR A 179 8.54 3.99 7.66
C THR A 179 7.70 5.26 7.83
N LEU A 180 6.59 5.20 8.59
CA LEU A 180 5.75 6.37 8.83
C LEU A 180 6.45 7.40 9.72
N LYS A 181 7.24 6.98 10.71
CA LYS A 181 8.10 7.87 11.50
C LYS A 181 9.14 8.57 10.64
N LEU A 182 9.77 7.84 9.70
CA LEU A 182 10.67 8.43 8.71
C LEU A 182 9.95 9.48 7.87
N HIS A 183 8.67 9.25 7.56
CA HIS A 183 7.79 10.22 6.91
C HIS A 183 7.22 11.28 7.86
N GLY A 184 7.79 11.44 9.05
CA GLY A 184 7.42 12.49 9.99
C GLY A 184 6.05 12.33 10.65
N VAL A 185 5.42 11.16 10.55
CA VAL A 185 4.25 10.82 11.35
C VAL A 185 4.70 10.71 12.81
N THR A 186 4.14 11.57 13.66
CA THR A 186 4.50 11.65 15.08
C THR A 186 3.45 11.02 15.99
N LYS A 187 2.23 10.81 15.49
CA LYS A 187 1.13 10.13 16.18
C LYS A 187 0.46 9.19 15.18
N LEU A 188 0.68 7.90 15.39
CA LEU A 188 0.05 6.83 14.62
C LEU A 188 -0.90 6.11 15.56
N GLU A 189 -2.18 6.07 15.21
CA GLU A 189 -3.13 5.15 15.83
C GLU A 189 -3.09 3.83 15.08
N TYR A 190 -2.73 2.76 15.77
CA TYR A 190 -2.51 1.45 15.17
C TYR A 190 -3.55 0.46 15.68
N TRP A 191 -4.24 -0.21 14.75
CA TRP A 191 -5.28 -1.19 15.02
C TRP A 191 -4.89 -2.52 14.37
N GLY A 192 -4.49 -3.50 15.18
CA GLY A 192 -4.02 -4.81 14.68
C GLY A 192 -5.00 -5.93 15.02
N TRP A 193 -5.45 -6.67 14.00
CA TRP A 193 -6.24 -7.89 14.16
C TRP A 193 -5.33 -9.12 14.06
N GLU A 194 -5.36 -9.98 15.08
CA GLU A 194 -4.63 -11.25 15.08
C GLU A 194 -5.58 -12.39 15.47
N ALA A 195 -5.67 -13.38 14.58
CA ALA A 195 -6.53 -14.55 14.73
C ALA A 195 -5.97 -15.55 15.75
N HIS A 196 -4.65 -15.66 15.85
CA HIS A 196 -3.96 -16.53 16.80
C HIS A 196 -3.99 -15.91 18.20
N GLY A 197 -4.47 -16.67 19.19
CA GLY A 197 -4.43 -16.21 20.58
C GLY A 197 -2.99 -15.91 21.03
N GLU A 198 -2.71 -14.64 21.32
CA GLU A 198 -1.41 -14.16 21.77
C GLU A 198 -1.52 -13.67 23.21
N ASP A 199 -0.45 -13.83 23.99
CA ASP A 199 -0.39 -13.28 25.34
C ASP A 199 -0.25 -11.76 25.26
N PRO A 200 -1.24 -10.97 25.73
CA PRO A 200 -1.18 -9.52 25.63
C PRO A 200 0.06 -8.94 26.29
N ILE A 201 0.53 -9.51 27.42
CA ILE A 201 1.71 -9.00 28.11
C ILE A 201 2.93 -9.03 27.19
N LYS A 202 3.07 -10.10 26.38
CA LYS A 202 4.17 -10.24 25.43
C LYS A 202 4.04 -9.25 24.28
N VAL A 203 2.85 -9.13 23.70
CA VAL A 203 2.57 -8.14 22.63
C VAL A 203 2.93 -6.73 23.11
N TRP A 204 2.42 -6.33 24.27
CA TRP A 204 2.65 -4.99 24.84
C TRP A 204 4.09 -4.76 25.32
N ALA A 205 4.87 -5.80 25.58
CA ALA A 205 6.27 -5.68 25.99
C ALA A 205 7.18 -5.27 24.82
N GLU A 206 6.86 -5.68 23.59
CA GLU A 206 7.66 -5.37 22.40
C GLU A 206 7.41 -3.96 21.84
N LEU A 207 6.25 -3.37 22.14
CA LEU A 207 5.86 -2.07 21.58
C LEU A 207 6.77 -0.93 22.06
N PRO A 208 7.20 -0.03 21.16
CA PRO A 208 7.83 1.24 21.53
C PRO A 208 6.94 2.04 22.49
N GLY A 209 7.55 2.65 23.50
CA GLY A 209 6.82 3.34 24.56
C GLY A 209 5.92 4.48 24.06
N ASP A 210 6.30 5.14 22.96
CA ASP A 210 5.55 6.22 22.32
C ASP A 210 4.32 5.74 21.53
N LEU A 211 4.31 4.48 21.08
CA LEU A 211 3.19 3.88 20.35
C LEU A 211 2.09 3.37 21.29
N LYS A 212 2.45 2.90 22.49
CA LYS A 212 1.51 2.25 23.44
C LYS A 212 0.20 3.03 23.67
N PRO A 213 0.18 4.36 23.82
CA PRO A 213 -1.07 5.10 24.06
C PRO A 213 -2.05 5.08 22.89
N TYR A 214 -1.61 4.69 21.70
CA TYR A 214 -2.35 4.74 20.44
C TYR A 214 -2.46 3.36 19.77
N TYR A 215 -2.08 2.30 20.49
CA TYR A 215 -2.06 0.94 19.98
C TYR A 215 -3.29 0.15 20.45
N HIS A 216 -3.94 -0.52 19.52
CA HIS A 216 -5.13 -1.33 19.74
C HIS A 216 -4.85 -2.75 19.24
N TRP A 217 -4.77 -3.71 20.16
CA TRP A 217 -4.63 -5.13 19.85
C TRP A 217 -5.98 -5.81 19.88
N ILE A 218 -6.45 -6.25 18.73
CA ILE A 218 -7.72 -6.95 18.55
C ILE A 218 -7.40 -8.41 18.32
N ASN A 219 -7.34 -9.18 19.40
CA ASN A 219 -6.97 -10.60 19.34
C ASN A 219 -8.17 -11.50 19.00
N ILE A 220 -8.88 -11.15 17.93
CA ILE A 220 -9.92 -11.95 17.30
C ILE A 220 -9.71 -11.95 15.78
N PRO A 221 -10.10 -13.01 15.07
CA PRO A 221 -10.02 -13.04 13.61
C PRO A 221 -10.83 -11.90 12.97
N ALA A 222 -10.34 -11.35 11.86
CA ALA A 222 -11.10 -10.43 11.03
C ALA A 222 -12.31 -11.16 10.42
N HIS A 223 -13.54 -10.77 10.78
CA HIS A 223 -14.75 -11.47 10.35
C HIS A 223 -15.24 -10.95 8.98
N PRO A 224 -15.41 -11.80 7.95
CA PRO A 224 -15.73 -11.32 6.60
C PRO A 224 -17.19 -10.93 6.40
N ASP A 225 -18.12 -11.37 7.24
CA ASP A 225 -19.55 -11.01 7.12
C ASP A 225 -19.73 -9.49 7.24
N PRO A 226 -20.29 -8.78 6.23
CA PRO A 226 -20.51 -7.33 6.28
C PRO A 226 -21.46 -6.88 7.39
N ASP A 227 -22.33 -7.76 7.89
CA ASP A 227 -23.27 -7.43 8.97
C ASP A 227 -22.70 -7.69 10.37
N SER A 228 -21.51 -8.31 10.46
CA SER A 228 -20.84 -8.58 11.73
C SER A 228 -20.28 -7.31 12.36
N SER A 229 -20.42 -7.17 13.69
CA SER A 229 -19.72 -6.13 14.45
C SER A 229 -18.20 -6.28 14.37
N ASP A 230 -17.71 -7.48 14.09
CA ASP A 230 -16.29 -7.83 14.08
C ASP A 230 -15.67 -7.72 12.69
N ASN A 231 -16.43 -7.21 11.71
CA ASN A 231 -15.91 -6.89 10.38
C ASN A 231 -15.06 -5.61 10.45
N PRO A 232 -13.76 -5.66 10.07
CA PRO A 232 -12.88 -4.50 10.12
C PRO A 232 -13.38 -3.30 9.30
N TRP A 233 -14.13 -3.51 8.21
CA TRP A 233 -14.73 -2.42 7.44
C TRP A 233 -15.76 -1.64 8.26
N ASN A 234 -16.52 -2.29 9.13
CA ASN A 234 -17.44 -1.61 10.03
C ASN A 234 -16.67 -0.80 11.09
N PHE A 235 -15.53 -1.31 11.56
CA PHE A 235 -14.63 -0.54 12.43
C PHE A 235 -14.09 0.71 11.74
N ILE A 236 -13.58 0.60 10.51
CA ILE A 236 -13.05 1.75 9.75
C ILE A 236 -14.13 2.83 9.61
N ARG A 237 -15.35 2.47 9.20
CA ARG A 237 -16.46 3.44 9.09
C ARG A 237 -16.80 4.14 10.41
N SER A 238 -16.62 3.45 11.54
CA SER A 238 -16.91 4.00 12.86
C SER A 238 -15.81 4.90 13.44
N VAL A 239 -14.54 4.67 13.05
CA VAL A 239 -13.37 5.32 13.65
C VAL A 239 -12.76 6.39 12.75
N ALA A 240 -12.69 6.11 11.44
CA ALA A 240 -12.08 6.97 10.45
C ALA A 240 -13.03 8.08 10.02
N LYS A 241 -12.44 9.20 9.60
CA LYS A 241 -13.14 10.34 9.00
C LYS A 241 -12.50 10.64 7.65
N PRO A 242 -13.22 11.28 6.71
CA PRO A 242 -12.63 11.72 5.44
C PRO A 242 -11.45 12.69 5.57
N THR A 243 -11.22 13.24 6.76
CA THR A 243 -10.07 14.11 7.06
C THR A 243 -8.88 13.35 7.63
N ASP A 244 -9.06 12.11 8.09
CA ASP A 244 -7.97 11.28 8.59
C ASP A 244 -7.15 10.73 7.40
N HIS A 245 -5.94 10.27 7.65
CA HIS A 245 -5.15 9.55 6.65
C HIS A 245 -5.09 8.06 7.04
N VAL A 246 -5.66 7.19 6.20
CA VAL A 246 -5.94 5.80 6.57
C VAL A 246 -5.13 4.84 5.72
N PHE A 247 -4.32 4.05 6.40
CA PHE A 247 -3.63 2.89 5.88
C PHE A 247 -4.38 1.61 6.26
N VAL A 248 -4.48 0.67 5.34
CA VAL A 248 -5.01 -0.67 5.59
C VAL A 248 -4.05 -1.71 5.02
N LYS A 249 -3.58 -2.64 5.84
CA LYS A 249 -2.95 -3.88 5.38
C LYS A 249 -3.95 -5.02 5.51
N LEU A 250 -4.08 -5.83 4.45
CA LEU A 250 -4.83 -7.08 4.43
C LEU A 250 -3.89 -8.22 4.05
N ASP A 251 -3.57 -9.05 5.04
CA ASP A 251 -2.70 -10.22 4.92
C ASP A 251 -2.92 -11.06 6.19
N ILE A 252 -3.96 -11.90 6.15
CA ILE A 252 -4.49 -12.75 7.23
C ILE A 252 -4.23 -14.25 6.98
N ASP A 253 -3.36 -14.58 6.03
CA ASP A 253 -3.02 -15.94 5.61
C ASP A 253 -4.24 -16.79 5.20
N ASN A 254 -5.29 -16.16 4.65
CA ASN A 254 -6.53 -16.83 4.25
C ASN A 254 -7.13 -16.21 2.97
N SER A 255 -6.62 -16.63 1.81
CA SER A 255 -6.97 -16.07 0.50
C SER A 255 -8.48 -15.97 0.23
N PRO A 256 -9.31 -16.99 0.53
CA PRO A 256 -10.76 -16.89 0.35
C PRO A 256 -11.41 -15.77 1.17
N ILE A 257 -10.99 -15.56 2.42
CA ILE A 257 -11.54 -14.51 3.29
C ILE A 257 -11.02 -13.13 2.84
N GLU A 258 -9.74 -13.01 2.51
CA GLU A 258 -9.16 -11.76 1.98
C GLU A 258 -9.87 -11.31 0.71
N PHE A 259 -10.15 -12.25 -0.19
CA PHE A 259 -10.86 -11.94 -1.42
C PHE A 259 -12.29 -11.44 -1.15
N GLN A 260 -12.98 -11.95 -0.13
CA GLN A 260 -14.28 -11.41 0.29
C GLN A 260 -14.15 -9.96 0.78
N PHE A 261 -13.11 -9.63 1.54
CA PHE A 261 -12.83 -8.25 1.95
C PHE A 261 -12.55 -7.34 0.75
N MET A 262 -11.78 -7.81 -0.23
CA MET A 262 -11.51 -7.10 -1.47
C MET A 262 -12.78 -6.85 -2.30
N GLN A 263 -13.67 -7.85 -2.41
CA GLN A 263 -14.96 -7.69 -3.08
C GLN A 263 -15.85 -6.64 -2.40
N GLN A 264 -15.91 -6.66 -1.07
CA GLN A 264 -16.61 -5.63 -0.29
C GLN A 264 -16.03 -4.24 -0.56
N LEU A 265 -14.71 -4.10 -0.51
CA LEU A 265 -14.03 -2.83 -0.78
C LEU A 265 -14.33 -2.31 -2.19
N GLN A 266 -14.33 -3.18 -3.21
CA GLN A 266 -14.63 -2.78 -4.60
C GLN A 266 -16.09 -2.33 -4.79
N ALA A 267 -17.02 -2.91 -4.02
CA ALA A 267 -18.44 -2.63 -4.07
C ALA A 267 -18.88 -1.42 -3.22
N ASP A 268 -18.00 -0.90 -2.36
CA ASP A 268 -18.32 0.16 -1.40
C ASP A 268 -17.60 1.49 -1.70
N PRO A 269 -18.28 2.48 -2.29
CA PRO A 269 -17.72 3.81 -2.53
C PRO A 269 -17.39 4.59 -1.26
N GLU A 270 -18.07 4.35 -0.13
CA GLU A 270 -17.81 5.05 1.12
C GLU A 270 -16.47 4.59 1.71
N LEU A 271 -16.21 3.27 1.75
CA LEU A 271 -14.90 2.74 2.15
C LEU A 271 -13.78 3.23 1.23
N GLN A 272 -14.04 3.29 -0.08
CA GLN A 272 -13.06 3.81 -1.05
C GLN A 272 -12.68 5.27 -0.81
N LEU A 273 -13.55 6.06 -0.16
CA LEU A 273 -13.27 7.45 0.22
C LEU A 273 -12.58 7.58 1.58
N LEU A 274 -12.69 6.55 2.43
CA LEU A 274 -12.07 6.54 3.76
C LEU A 274 -10.65 5.99 3.75
N ILE A 275 -10.31 5.10 2.81
CA ILE A 275 -9.02 4.42 2.74
C ILE A 275 -8.13 5.09 1.70
N ASP A 276 -7.04 5.70 2.14
CA ASP A 276 -6.08 6.35 1.24
C ASP A 276 -5.07 5.34 0.67
N GLU A 277 -4.59 4.44 1.52
CA GLU A 277 -3.44 3.58 1.26
C GLU A 277 -3.80 2.13 1.62
N MET A 278 -3.77 1.22 0.64
CA MET A 278 -4.14 -0.18 0.81
C MET A 278 -2.95 -1.08 0.47
N PHE A 279 -2.62 -2.02 1.34
CA PHE A 279 -1.61 -3.06 1.14
C PHE A 279 -2.30 -4.41 1.14
N PHE A 280 -2.08 -5.22 0.11
CA PHE A 280 -2.72 -6.52 -0.01
C PHE A 280 -1.78 -7.55 -0.61
N GLU A 281 -1.63 -8.69 0.06
CA GLU A 281 -0.93 -9.84 -0.49
C GLU A 281 -1.92 -10.72 -1.25
N HIS A 282 -1.94 -10.60 -2.58
CA HIS A 282 -2.79 -11.46 -3.38
C HIS A 282 -2.09 -12.79 -3.69
N HIS A 283 -2.56 -13.87 -3.06
CA HIS A 283 -2.21 -15.24 -3.47
C HIS A 283 -2.85 -15.55 -4.82
N VAL A 284 -2.04 -15.72 -5.86
CA VAL A 284 -2.51 -15.98 -7.23
C VAL A 284 -1.99 -17.30 -7.76
N ASN A 285 -2.29 -17.64 -9.00
CA ASN A 285 -1.82 -18.87 -9.62
C ASN A 285 -0.66 -18.53 -10.56
N VAL A 286 0.57 -18.56 -10.04
CA VAL A 286 1.80 -18.33 -10.82
C VAL A 286 2.90 -19.27 -10.37
N GLU A 287 3.52 -19.97 -11.33
CA GLU A 287 4.44 -21.09 -11.08
C GLU A 287 5.62 -20.72 -10.15
N LEU A 288 6.13 -19.50 -10.29
CA LEU A 288 7.25 -18.98 -9.48
C LEU A 288 6.94 -18.97 -7.97
N MET A 289 5.67 -18.91 -7.60
CA MET A 289 5.24 -18.73 -6.21
C MET A 289 4.71 -20.01 -5.55
N TYR A 290 4.53 -21.11 -6.30
CA TYR A 290 3.96 -22.37 -5.76
C TYR A 290 4.71 -22.92 -4.54
N ARG A 291 6.02 -22.72 -4.46
CA ARG A 291 6.83 -23.19 -3.32
C ARG A 291 6.58 -22.40 -2.04
N TYR A 292 6.01 -21.20 -2.14
CA TYR A 292 5.79 -20.28 -1.01
C TYR A 292 4.35 -20.31 -0.52
N TRP A 293 3.37 -20.41 -1.43
CA TRP A 293 1.96 -20.44 -1.04
C TRP A 293 1.49 -21.80 -0.52
N HIS A 294 2.32 -22.83 -0.64
CA HIS A 294 2.01 -24.20 -0.22
C HIS A 294 0.73 -24.80 -0.89
N THR A 295 0.16 -24.10 -1.87
CA THR A 295 -0.97 -24.48 -2.72
C THR A 295 -0.52 -24.37 -4.18
N GLN A 296 -0.80 -25.38 -5.01
CA GLN A 296 -0.43 -25.36 -6.42
C GLN A 296 -1.54 -24.83 -7.34
N ARG A 297 -2.62 -24.27 -6.78
CA ARG A 297 -3.88 -24.03 -7.51
C ARG A 297 -4.75 -22.96 -6.85
N GLU A 298 -4.19 -21.78 -6.59
CA GLU A 298 -5.07 -20.64 -6.34
C GLU A 298 -6.05 -20.49 -7.52
N ALA A 299 -7.28 -20.10 -7.24
CA ALA A 299 -8.29 -19.94 -8.30
C ALA A 299 -8.00 -18.69 -9.14
N GLN A 300 -7.42 -17.67 -8.50
CA GLN A 300 -7.16 -16.35 -9.05
C GLN A 300 -5.84 -16.36 -9.84
N ARG A 301 -5.80 -15.60 -10.94
CA ARG A 301 -4.61 -15.41 -11.77
C ARG A 301 -3.91 -14.10 -11.42
N LEU A 302 -2.63 -13.98 -11.79
CA LEU A 302 -1.92 -12.71 -11.63
C LEU A 302 -2.62 -11.56 -12.38
N SER A 303 -3.22 -11.83 -13.54
CA SER A 303 -4.02 -10.85 -14.28
C SER A 303 -5.23 -10.33 -13.49
N ASP A 304 -5.81 -11.13 -12.59
CA ASP A 304 -6.90 -10.69 -11.72
C ASP A 304 -6.40 -9.64 -10.72
N THR A 305 -5.17 -9.77 -10.22
CA THR A 305 -4.50 -8.72 -9.42
C THR A 305 -4.43 -7.42 -10.20
N TYR A 306 -3.94 -7.45 -11.44
CA TYR A 306 -3.78 -6.24 -12.25
C TYR A 306 -5.12 -5.56 -12.52
N ALA A 307 -6.16 -6.34 -12.84
CA ALA A 307 -7.50 -5.82 -13.07
C ALA A 307 -8.09 -5.18 -11.80
N MET A 308 -8.00 -5.86 -10.66
CA MET A 308 -8.49 -5.39 -9.37
C MET A 308 -7.75 -4.14 -8.90
N VAL A 309 -6.42 -4.20 -8.84
CA VAL A 309 -5.58 -3.11 -8.34
C VAL A 309 -5.64 -1.91 -9.25
N GLY A 310 -5.53 -2.09 -10.57
CA GLY A 310 -5.69 -1.01 -11.54
C GLY A 310 -7.09 -0.38 -11.48
N GLY A 311 -8.13 -1.18 -11.19
CA GLY A 311 -9.49 -0.70 -10.96
C GLY A 311 -9.60 0.22 -9.74
N LEU A 312 -9.01 -0.16 -8.61
CA LEU A 312 -9.01 0.65 -7.38
C LEU A 312 -8.13 1.91 -7.52
N ARG A 313 -6.96 1.80 -8.17
CA ARG A 313 -6.11 2.97 -8.48
C ARG A 313 -6.84 4.00 -9.35
N ARG A 314 -7.61 3.57 -10.35
CA ARG A 314 -8.45 4.47 -11.15
C ARG A 314 -9.52 5.21 -10.34
N LYS A 315 -9.90 4.69 -9.18
CA LYS A 315 -10.82 5.34 -8.24
C LYS A 315 -10.14 6.22 -7.20
N GLY A 316 -8.80 6.33 -7.23
CA GLY A 316 -8.03 7.22 -6.36
C GLY A 316 -7.35 6.56 -5.18
N MET A 317 -7.56 5.27 -4.96
CA MET A 317 -6.93 4.53 -3.88
C MET A 317 -5.50 4.20 -4.23
N ARG A 318 -4.55 4.58 -3.37
CA ARG A 318 -3.15 4.19 -3.50
C ARG A 318 -3.01 2.75 -3.04
N PHE A 319 -2.97 1.85 -4.01
CA PHE A 319 -2.97 0.42 -3.75
C PHE A 319 -1.60 -0.16 -4.02
N HIS A 320 -1.09 -0.87 -3.02
CA HIS A 320 0.21 -1.50 -2.95
C HIS A 320 0.04 -3.01 -2.84
N SER A 321 0.74 -3.76 -3.68
CA SER A 321 0.84 -5.20 -3.47
C SER A 321 1.79 -5.47 -2.30
N TRP A 322 1.35 -6.26 -1.32
CA TRP A 322 2.14 -6.60 -0.15
C TRP A 322 2.97 -7.88 -0.42
N PRO A 323 4.26 -7.91 -0.02
CA PRO A 323 5.13 -9.07 -0.20
C PRO A 323 5.27 -9.95 1.05
#